data_AF-A0A2M9EPY3-F1
#
_entry.id   AF-A0A2M9EPY3-F1
#
_cell.length_a   1.000
_cell.length_b   1.000
_cell.length_c   1.000
_cell.angle_alpha   90.00
_cell.angle_beta   90.00
_cell.angle_gamma   90.00
#
_symmetry.space_group_name_H-M   'P 1'
#
loop_
_entity.id
_entity.type
_entity.pdbx_description
1 polymer ?
#
loop_
_entity_poly.entity_id
_entity_poly.type
_entity_poly.pdbx_seq_one_letter_code
_entity_poly.pdbx_strand_id
1 'polypeptide(L)'
;MDSLSQIVLGGAVAAAIAPAQHRRAALLAGAALGTLPDLDVLPVKLLLDDPIAQMTWHRGPSHSLLVLPWLAWMIWGLCKWRGGRVAEAPARWWWAILLALITHPLLDAFTVYGTQLLWPLATPPVMWSSVFIIDPLYTVWLLIACMIAWFWPNRARAQYALIAGLVLSSAYLGWSLFAKQMIEQRAAAGLAAIGHADAPRVSVPMPFNTLLWRVVAMTPGGYLEGEYSLLADRGAMQFRAYPSDVAALSEVQQLPAVARFGWFNHGFQRARQMDGQLLLTDLRMGSEPDYFFNFAVAQQDASGQWQPLQPSEQIRLPQARSRMLQLERFWQRIWQASPN
;
A
#
# COMPACT_ATOMS: atom_id res chain seq x y z
N MET A 1 -1.64 4.06 -1.76
CA MET A 1 -2.46 4.98 -0.94
C MET A 1 -3.65 5.41 -1.77
N ASP A 2 -4.70 5.94 -1.15
CA ASP A 2 -5.91 6.33 -1.86
C ASP A 2 -5.68 7.50 -2.83
N SER A 3 -6.52 7.58 -3.85
CA SER A 3 -6.36 8.56 -4.94
C SER A 3 -6.45 10.01 -4.46
N LEU A 4 -7.22 10.31 -3.42
CA LEU A 4 -7.31 11.69 -2.91
C LEU A 4 -5.97 12.12 -2.30
N SER A 5 -5.36 11.25 -1.49
CA SER A 5 -4.02 11.47 -0.93
C SER A 5 -2.98 11.75 -2.01
N GLN A 6 -3.00 10.97 -3.10
CA GLN A 6 -2.06 11.13 -4.22
C GLN A 6 -2.30 12.44 -4.99
N ILE A 7 -3.56 12.79 -5.24
CA ILE A 7 -3.96 14.07 -5.86
C ILE A 7 -3.46 15.27 -5.05
N VAL A 8 -3.74 15.30 -3.74
CA VAL A 8 -3.38 16.45 -2.91
C VAL A 8 -1.88 16.53 -2.65
N LEU A 9 -1.17 15.40 -2.54
CA LEU A 9 0.28 15.38 -2.42
C LEU A 9 0.95 15.93 -3.68
N GLY A 10 0.61 15.38 -4.84
CA GLY A 10 1.17 15.84 -6.12
C GLY A 10 0.89 17.32 -6.36
N GLY A 11 -0.34 17.76 -6.07
CA GLY A 11 -0.73 19.17 -6.13
C GLY A 11 0.08 20.05 -5.19
N ALA A 12 0.21 19.67 -3.90
CA ALA A 12 0.93 20.44 -2.90
C ALA A 12 2.43 20.57 -3.23
N VAL A 13 3.07 19.47 -3.63
CA VAL A 13 4.49 19.43 -4.02
C VAL A 13 4.73 20.36 -5.22
N ALA A 14 3.96 20.20 -6.30
CA ALA A 14 4.12 21.02 -7.49
C ALA A 14 3.87 22.52 -7.20
N ALA A 15 2.84 22.83 -6.43
CA ALA A 15 2.46 24.20 -6.08
C ALA A 15 3.45 24.89 -5.13
N ALA A 16 4.13 24.13 -4.27
CA ALA A 16 5.17 24.64 -3.38
C ALA A 16 6.44 25.02 -4.14
N ILE A 17 6.74 24.29 -5.23
CA ILE A 17 7.93 24.47 -6.05
C ILE A 17 7.71 25.52 -7.13
N ALA A 18 6.56 25.52 -7.82
CA ALA A 18 6.29 26.45 -8.92
C ALA A 18 6.27 27.93 -8.48
N PRO A 19 6.53 28.89 -9.38
CA PRO A 19 6.34 30.31 -9.09
C PRO A 19 4.93 30.63 -8.58
N ALA A 20 4.77 31.64 -7.72
CA ALA A 20 3.47 32.01 -7.16
C ALA A 20 2.41 32.29 -8.25
N GLN A 21 2.80 32.96 -9.33
CA GLN A 21 1.93 33.25 -10.48
C GLN A 21 1.44 31.97 -11.22
N HIS A 22 2.13 30.83 -11.04
CA HIS A 22 1.79 29.54 -11.65
C HIS A 22 1.03 28.62 -10.70
N ARG A 23 0.81 29.00 -9.44
CA ARG A 23 0.43 28.09 -8.36
C ARG A 23 -0.85 27.29 -8.63
N ARG A 24 -1.89 27.90 -9.19
CA ARG A 24 -3.13 27.17 -9.56
C ARG A 24 -2.90 26.13 -10.66
N ALA A 25 -2.13 26.49 -11.68
CA ALA A 25 -1.77 25.54 -12.73
C ALA A 25 -0.90 24.41 -12.18
N ALA A 26 0.00 24.72 -11.24
CA ALA A 26 0.82 23.72 -10.57
C ALA A 26 0.01 22.79 -9.66
N LEU A 27 -1.00 23.29 -8.94
CA LEU A 27 -1.93 22.45 -8.17
C LEU A 27 -2.62 21.43 -9.08
N LEU A 28 -3.17 21.86 -10.22
CA LEU A 28 -3.87 20.97 -11.16
C LEU A 28 -2.90 20.00 -11.87
N ALA A 29 -1.75 20.51 -12.34
CA ALA A 29 -0.75 19.68 -13.00
C ALA A 29 -0.17 18.65 -12.04
N GLY A 30 0.14 19.06 -10.81
CA GLY A 30 0.60 18.17 -9.75
C GLY A 30 -0.44 17.13 -9.37
N ALA A 31 -1.71 17.49 -9.28
CA ALA A 31 -2.81 16.54 -9.05
C ALA A 31 -2.93 15.49 -10.15
N ALA A 32 -2.80 15.90 -11.42
CA ALA A 32 -2.83 14.99 -12.55
C ALA A 32 -1.60 14.07 -12.58
N LEU A 33 -0.40 14.62 -12.39
CA LEU A 33 0.85 13.86 -12.33
C LEU A 33 0.89 12.92 -11.13
N GLY A 34 0.34 13.34 -9.99
CA GLY A 34 0.18 12.52 -8.80
C GLY A 34 -0.82 11.38 -9.00
N THR A 35 -1.70 11.43 -9.99
CA THR A 35 -2.58 10.30 -10.35
C THR A 35 -1.96 9.39 -11.42
N LEU A 36 -1.00 9.90 -12.19
CA LEU A 36 -0.50 9.26 -13.41
C LEU A 36 0.05 7.83 -13.19
N PRO A 37 0.85 7.52 -12.14
CA PRO A 37 1.36 6.15 -11.94
C PRO A 37 0.26 5.10 -11.79
N ASP A 38 -0.82 5.41 -11.08
CA ASP A 38 -1.96 4.50 -10.84
C ASP A 38 -2.85 4.30 -12.08
N LEU A 39 -2.69 5.12 -13.14
CA LEU A 39 -3.40 4.89 -14.40
C LEU A 39 -2.91 3.64 -15.14
N ASP A 40 -1.85 2.99 -14.66
CA ASP A 40 -1.38 1.69 -15.12
C ASP A 40 -2.44 0.58 -14.99
N VAL A 41 -3.43 0.74 -14.11
CA VAL A 41 -4.56 -0.20 -13.97
C VAL A 41 -5.31 -0.42 -15.28
N LEU A 42 -5.35 0.59 -16.16
CA LEU A 42 -6.01 0.50 -17.46
C LEU A 42 -5.24 -0.44 -18.42
N PRO A 43 -3.97 -0.16 -18.79
CA PRO A 43 -3.22 -1.08 -19.64
C PRO A 43 -2.99 -2.44 -18.99
N VAL A 44 -2.77 -2.52 -17.67
CA VAL A 44 -2.59 -3.80 -16.97
C VAL A 44 -3.82 -4.70 -17.13
N LYS A 45 -5.04 -4.16 -16.95
CA LYS A 45 -6.28 -4.92 -17.15
C LYS A 45 -6.57 -5.26 -18.60
N LEU A 46 -6.14 -4.43 -19.54
CA LEU A 46 -6.36 -4.64 -20.97
C LEU A 46 -5.37 -5.66 -21.57
N LEU A 47 -4.18 -5.80 -20.98
CA LEU A 47 -3.09 -6.61 -21.54
C LEU A 47 -2.87 -7.94 -20.81
N LEU A 48 -3.37 -8.09 -19.58
CA LEU A 48 -3.16 -9.29 -18.75
C LEU A 48 -4.50 -9.92 -18.36
N ASP A 49 -4.70 -11.18 -18.71
CA ASP A 49 -5.92 -11.92 -18.37
C ASP A 49 -5.88 -12.51 -16.95
N ASP A 50 -4.69 -12.87 -16.47
CA ASP A 50 -4.51 -13.51 -15.16
C ASP A 50 -4.62 -12.50 -14.00
N PRO A 51 -5.53 -12.69 -13.02
CA PRO A 51 -5.71 -11.77 -11.90
C PRO A 51 -4.48 -11.59 -11.01
N ILE A 52 -3.68 -12.64 -10.80
CA ILE A 52 -2.41 -12.53 -10.06
C ILE A 52 -1.42 -11.69 -10.88
N ALA A 53 -1.33 -11.88 -12.19
CA ALA A 53 -0.52 -11.03 -13.06
C ALA A 53 -1.00 -9.58 -12.99
N GLN A 54 -2.31 -9.30 -13.09
CA GLN A 54 -2.85 -7.95 -12.94
C GLN A 54 -2.47 -7.31 -11.60
N MET A 55 -2.64 -8.03 -10.49
CA MET A 55 -2.29 -7.56 -9.15
C MET A 55 -0.79 -7.29 -9.01
N THR A 56 0.05 -8.18 -9.52
CA THR A 56 1.51 -8.09 -9.33
C THR A 56 2.22 -7.19 -10.34
N TRP A 57 1.57 -6.79 -11.45
CA TRP A 57 2.08 -5.81 -12.39
C TRP A 57 1.63 -4.39 -12.10
N HIS A 58 0.49 -4.22 -11.42
CA HIS A 58 0.11 -2.95 -10.83
C HIS A 58 1.18 -2.51 -9.83
N ARG A 59 1.54 -1.22 -9.86
CA ARG A 59 2.67 -0.67 -9.07
C ARG A 59 4.04 -1.27 -9.42
N GLY A 60 4.17 -1.71 -10.67
CA GLY A 60 5.38 -2.19 -11.30
C GLY A 60 6.11 -1.08 -12.08
N PRO A 61 6.18 -1.16 -13.42
CA PRO A 61 6.95 -0.21 -14.25
C PRO A 61 6.58 1.27 -14.06
N SER A 62 5.28 1.55 -13.91
CA SER A 62 4.70 2.89 -13.71
C SER A 62 5.16 3.58 -12.42
N HIS A 63 5.61 2.80 -11.44
CA HIS A 63 6.01 3.26 -10.11
C HIS A 63 7.53 3.20 -9.88
N SER A 64 8.29 2.81 -10.90
CA SER A 64 9.74 2.66 -10.80
C SER A 64 10.44 4.00 -10.68
N LEU A 65 11.28 4.15 -9.65
CA LEU A 65 12.16 5.30 -9.46
C LEU A 65 13.26 5.38 -10.54
N LEU A 66 13.48 4.29 -11.29
CA LEU A 66 14.38 4.26 -12.43
C LEU A 66 13.70 4.74 -13.72
N VAL A 67 12.38 4.57 -13.85
CA VAL A 67 11.58 4.94 -15.04
C VAL A 67 11.03 6.37 -14.94
N LEU A 68 10.51 6.75 -13.78
CA LEU A 68 9.82 8.03 -13.59
C LEU A 68 10.65 9.28 -13.91
N PRO A 69 11.97 9.35 -13.65
CA PRO A 69 12.78 10.50 -14.07
C PRO A 69 12.81 10.71 -15.59
N TRP A 70 12.81 9.63 -16.38
CA TRP A 70 12.76 9.72 -17.85
C TRP A 70 11.39 10.16 -18.33
N LEU A 71 10.32 9.65 -17.72
CA LEU A 71 8.95 10.11 -17.99
C LEU A 71 8.80 11.60 -17.65
N ALA A 72 9.31 12.02 -16.49
CA ALA A 72 9.34 13.42 -16.08
C ALA A 72 10.08 14.28 -17.12
N TRP A 73 11.24 13.81 -17.60
CA TRP A 73 12.07 14.52 -18.58
C TRP A 73 11.35 14.70 -19.91
N MET A 74 10.66 13.66 -20.38
CA MET A 74 9.84 13.70 -21.58
C MET A 74 8.67 14.70 -21.43
N ILE A 75 7.92 14.63 -20.33
CA ILE A 75 6.78 15.54 -20.08
C ILE A 75 7.27 16.99 -19.99
N TRP A 76 8.32 17.23 -19.20
CA TRP A 76 8.92 18.55 -19.05
C TRP A 76 9.45 19.09 -20.38
N GLY A 77 10.16 18.28 -21.16
CA GLY A 77 10.71 18.67 -22.46
C GLY A 77 9.62 19.05 -23.46
N LEU A 78 8.54 18.25 -23.53
CA LEU A 78 7.38 18.53 -24.38
C LEU A 78 6.68 19.83 -23.97
N CYS A 79 6.43 20.03 -22.67
CA CYS A 79 5.80 21.25 -22.17
C CYS A 79 6.69 22.48 -22.37
N LYS A 80 8.00 22.35 -22.18
CA LYS A 80 8.97 23.42 -22.43
C LYS A 80 9.01 23.81 -23.91
N TRP A 81 9.02 22.83 -24.82
CA TRP A 81 9.00 23.09 -26.26
C TRP A 81 7.73 23.81 -26.71
N ARG A 82 6.57 23.50 -26.11
CA ARG A 82 5.30 24.20 -26.37
C ARG A 82 5.22 25.63 -25.81
N GLY A 83 6.21 26.07 -25.02
CA GLY A 83 6.22 27.40 -24.42
C GLY A 83 5.37 27.56 -23.15
N GLY A 84 5.03 28.81 -22.80
CA GLY A 84 4.22 29.15 -21.63
C GLY A 84 4.93 28.90 -20.28
N ARG A 85 4.16 28.53 -19.26
CA ARG A 85 4.62 28.48 -17.85
C ARG A 85 5.88 27.65 -17.62
N VAL A 86 6.02 26.52 -18.33
CA VAL A 86 7.20 25.64 -18.21
C VAL A 86 8.42 26.30 -18.84
N ALA A 87 8.29 26.98 -19.98
CA ALA A 87 9.38 27.73 -20.59
C ALA A 87 9.76 28.99 -19.79
N GLU A 88 8.80 29.63 -19.11
CA GLU A 88 9.03 30.79 -18.24
C GLU A 88 9.82 30.45 -16.97
N ALA A 89 9.62 29.24 -16.41
CA ALA A 89 10.30 28.81 -15.19
C ALA A 89 10.78 27.34 -15.26
N PRO A 90 11.71 27.02 -16.19
CA PRO A 90 12.01 25.64 -16.58
C PRO A 90 12.59 24.81 -15.44
N ALA A 91 13.50 25.38 -14.65
CA ALA A 91 14.10 24.66 -13.51
C ALA A 91 13.07 24.34 -12.42
N ARG A 92 12.14 25.26 -12.11
CA ARG A 92 11.11 25.04 -11.09
C ARG A 92 10.08 24.01 -11.56
N TRP A 93 9.68 24.07 -12.82
CA TRP A 93 8.75 23.09 -13.39
C TRP A 93 9.36 21.70 -13.58
N TRP A 94 10.67 21.61 -13.84
CA TRP A 94 11.39 20.33 -13.83
C TRP A 94 11.19 19.61 -12.50
N TRP A 95 11.54 20.28 -11.39
CA TRP A 95 11.39 19.71 -10.05
C TRP A 95 9.93 19.49 -9.65
N ALA A 96 9.01 20.38 -10.06
CA ALA A 96 7.58 20.19 -9.79
C ALA A 96 7.02 18.92 -10.46
N ILE A 97 7.39 18.65 -11.71
CA ILE A 97 6.95 17.45 -12.44
C ILE A 97 7.61 16.20 -11.86
N LEU A 98 8.95 16.23 -11.71
CA LEU A 98 9.72 15.11 -11.22
C LEU A 98 9.25 14.68 -9.82
N LEU A 99 9.13 15.62 -8.88
CA LEU A 99 8.76 15.31 -7.51
C LEU A 99 7.29 14.90 -7.39
N ALA A 100 6.37 15.50 -8.16
CA ALA A 100 4.98 15.04 -8.17
C ALA A 100 4.86 13.57 -8.61
N LEU A 101 5.68 13.13 -9.57
CA LEU A 101 5.75 11.74 -10.01
C LEU A 101 6.45 10.84 -8.97
N ILE A 102 7.60 11.25 -8.42
CA ILE A 102 8.39 10.42 -7.49
C ILE A 102 7.71 10.27 -6.13
N THR A 103 7.03 11.30 -5.61
CA THR A 103 6.42 11.22 -4.28
C THR A 103 5.26 10.22 -4.23
N HIS A 104 4.63 9.92 -5.37
CA HIS A 104 3.55 8.94 -5.45
C HIS A 104 3.98 7.52 -5.05
N PRO A 105 4.94 6.87 -5.75
CA PRO A 105 5.37 5.52 -5.40
C PRO A 105 6.10 5.48 -4.05
N LEU A 106 6.76 6.57 -3.65
CA LEU A 106 7.34 6.67 -2.30
C LEU A 106 6.25 6.61 -1.23
N LEU A 107 5.15 7.34 -1.38
CA LEU A 107 4.01 7.26 -0.46
C LEU A 107 3.36 5.88 -0.50
N ASP A 108 3.26 5.26 -1.67
CA ASP A 108 2.72 3.91 -1.79
C ASP A 108 3.55 2.86 -1.08
N ALA A 109 4.87 3.02 -1.03
CA ALA A 109 5.76 2.16 -0.26
C ALA A 109 5.49 2.21 1.27
N PHE A 110 4.82 3.26 1.79
CA PHE A 110 4.36 3.29 3.19
C PHE A 110 3.15 2.38 3.45
N THR A 111 2.48 1.87 2.41
CA THR A 111 1.35 0.94 2.53
C THR A 111 1.78 -0.52 2.41
N VAL A 112 0.91 -1.46 2.81
CA VAL A 112 1.22 -2.90 2.80
C VAL A 112 1.10 -3.55 1.42
N TYR A 113 0.47 -2.90 0.44
CA TYR A 113 0.17 -3.50 -0.86
C TYR A 113 1.42 -4.02 -1.59
N GLY A 114 2.53 -3.28 -1.49
CA GLY A 114 3.78 -3.55 -2.20
C GLY A 114 3.96 -2.64 -3.41
N THR A 115 5.16 -2.06 -3.58
CA THR A 115 5.49 -1.19 -4.72
C THR A 115 6.88 -1.52 -5.24
N GLN A 116 7.01 -1.80 -6.54
CA GLN A 116 8.28 -2.21 -7.15
C GLN A 116 9.14 -0.99 -7.50
N LEU A 117 9.62 -0.27 -6.48
CA LEU A 117 10.39 0.97 -6.63
C LEU A 117 11.62 0.83 -7.54
N LEU A 118 12.23 -0.36 -7.60
CA LEU A 118 13.46 -0.64 -8.32
C LEU A 118 13.24 -1.46 -9.60
N TRP A 119 12.00 -1.61 -10.08
CA TRP A 119 11.74 -2.29 -11.36
C TRP A 119 12.62 -1.67 -12.47
N PRO A 120 13.29 -2.46 -13.33
CA PRO A 120 13.11 -3.90 -13.59
C PRO A 120 14.00 -4.84 -12.77
N LEU A 121 14.67 -4.37 -11.72
CA LEU A 121 15.45 -5.26 -10.86
C LEU A 121 14.53 -6.29 -10.18
N ALA A 122 14.99 -7.53 -10.05
CA ALA A 122 14.23 -8.65 -9.50
C ALA A 122 14.11 -8.62 -7.96
N THR A 123 13.96 -7.42 -7.38
CA THR A 123 13.75 -7.21 -5.95
C THR A 123 12.27 -7.32 -5.59
N PRO A 124 11.89 -8.02 -4.52
CA PRO A 124 10.51 -8.05 -4.04
C PRO A 124 9.94 -6.63 -3.82
N PRO A 125 8.61 -6.43 -3.97
CA PRO A 125 7.99 -5.11 -3.79
C PRO A 125 8.26 -4.52 -2.40
N VAL A 126 8.55 -3.23 -2.32
CA VAL A 126 8.74 -2.51 -1.06
C VAL A 126 7.38 -2.29 -0.38
N MET A 127 7.29 -2.64 0.91
CA MET A 127 6.10 -2.47 1.75
C MET A 127 6.49 -2.12 3.18
N TRP A 128 6.80 -0.86 3.45
CA TRP A 128 7.08 -0.41 4.83
C TRP A 128 5.87 -0.58 5.73
N SER A 129 4.65 -0.56 5.18
CA SER A 129 3.42 -0.94 5.89
C SER A 129 3.25 -0.21 7.23
N SER A 130 3.45 1.11 7.22
CA SER A 130 3.32 1.95 8.40
C SER A 130 2.10 2.86 8.38
N VAL A 131 1.44 3.03 7.24
CA VAL A 131 0.14 3.69 7.12
C VAL A 131 -0.86 2.81 6.38
N PHE A 132 -2.15 2.98 6.70
CA PHE A 132 -3.21 2.30 5.98
C PHE A 132 -3.42 2.96 4.61
N ILE A 133 -4.04 2.24 3.66
CA ILE A 133 -4.27 2.73 2.30
C ILE A 133 -5.08 4.03 2.30
N ILE A 134 -6.03 4.18 3.22
CA ILE A 134 -6.82 5.40 3.44
C ILE A 134 -6.52 5.92 4.85
N ASP A 135 -5.80 7.03 4.94
CA ASP A 135 -5.44 7.66 6.21
C ASP A 135 -5.77 9.16 6.21
N PRO A 136 -6.91 9.56 6.79
CA PRO A 136 -7.35 10.96 6.78
C PRO A 136 -6.38 11.92 7.47
N LEU A 137 -5.63 11.46 8.49
CA LEU A 137 -4.69 12.30 9.23
C LEU A 137 -3.46 12.64 8.40
N TYR A 138 -3.08 11.80 7.45
CA TYR A 138 -2.09 12.15 6.44
C TYR A 138 -2.64 13.20 5.46
N THR A 139 -3.84 12.97 4.93
CA THR A 139 -4.41 13.73 3.79
C THR A 139 -4.90 15.13 4.16
N VAL A 140 -5.47 15.30 5.35
CA VAL A 140 -6.19 16.53 5.73
C VAL A 140 -5.32 17.79 5.69
N TRP A 141 -4.05 17.69 6.12
CA TRP A 141 -3.12 18.82 6.13
C TRP A 141 -2.77 19.29 4.71
N LEU A 142 -2.57 18.33 3.80
CA LEU A 142 -2.31 18.60 2.39
C LEU A 142 -3.53 19.21 1.70
N LEU A 143 -4.73 18.70 2.01
CA LEU A 143 -5.98 19.22 1.48
C LEU A 143 -6.20 20.69 1.90
N ILE A 144 -6.07 21.00 3.19
CA ILE A 144 -6.19 22.37 3.71
C ILE A 144 -5.16 23.28 3.05
N ALA A 145 -3.91 22.82 2.91
CA ALA A 145 -2.84 23.57 2.26
C ALA A 145 -3.16 23.89 0.78
N CYS A 146 -3.62 22.89 0.02
CA CYS A 146 -4.04 23.04 -1.36
C CYS A 146 -5.23 24.00 -1.50
N MET A 147 -6.22 23.94 -0.60
CA MET A 147 -7.35 24.88 -0.58
C MET A 147 -6.88 26.32 -0.36
N ILE A 148 -6.03 26.57 0.66
CA ILE A 148 -5.49 27.91 0.93
C ILE A 148 -4.69 28.42 -0.28
N ALA A 149 -3.87 27.56 -0.90
CA ALA A 149 -3.09 27.88 -2.08
C ALA A 149 -3.96 28.19 -3.31
N TRP A 150 -5.11 27.53 -3.45
CA TRP A 150 -6.06 27.75 -4.54
C TRP A 150 -6.74 29.13 -4.44
N PHE A 151 -7.22 29.49 -3.26
CA PHE A 151 -7.95 30.74 -3.04
C PHE A 151 -7.03 31.96 -2.94
N TRP A 152 -5.78 31.80 -2.48
CA TRP A 152 -4.83 32.91 -2.33
C TRP A 152 -3.47 32.64 -2.97
N PRO A 153 -3.44 32.36 -4.29
CA PRO A 153 -2.26 31.81 -4.97
C PRO A 153 -1.06 32.75 -5.04
N ASN A 154 -1.23 34.06 -4.86
CA ASN A 154 -0.12 35.03 -4.93
C ASN A 154 0.29 35.59 -3.55
N ARG A 155 -0.32 35.10 -2.46
CA ARG A 155 0.00 35.57 -1.09
C ARG A 155 1.05 34.68 -0.45
N ALA A 156 1.88 35.26 0.43
CA ALA A 156 2.88 34.52 1.21
C ALA A 156 2.26 33.36 2.01
N ARG A 157 1.05 33.57 2.53
CA ARG A 157 0.28 32.55 3.27
C ARG A 157 0.06 31.24 2.53
N ALA A 158 -0.05 31.27 1.19
CA ALA A 158 -0.18 30.06 0.41
C ALA A 158 1.12 29.25 0.40
N GLN A 159 2.29 29.91 0.36
CA GLN A 159 3.58 29.22 0.50
C GLN A 159 3.71 28.59 1.88
N TYR A 160 3.39 29.34 2.95
CA TYR A 160 3.44 28.83 4.31
C TYR A 160 2.49 27.65 4.53
N ALA A 161 1.26 27.73 4.01
CA ALA A 161 0.30 26.64 4.10
C ALA A 161 0.79 25.38 3.37
N LEU A 162 1.33 25.51 2.16
CA LEU A 162 1.90 24.38 1.40
C LEU A 162 3.07 23.72 2.14
N ILE A 163 4.01 24.52 2.65
CA ILE A 163 5.15 24.01 3.42
C ILE A 163 4.65 23.34 4.71
N ALA A 164 3.74 23.98 5.46
CA ALA A 164 3.19 23.43 6.69
C ALA A 164 2.44 22.11 6.44
N GLY A 165 1.62 22.04 5.38
CA GLY A 165 0.91 20.82 4.99
C GLY A 165 1.87 19.67 4.68
N LEU A 166 2.94 19.93 3.90
CA LEU A 166 3.97 18.95 3.58
C LEU A 166 4.78 18.52 4.82
N VAL A 167 5.13 19.46 5.71
CA VAL A 167 5.87 19.16 6.95
C VAL A 167 5.01 18.32 7.89
N LEU A 168 3.74 18.69 8.09
CA LEU A 168 2.83 17.95 8.98
C LEU A 168 2.54 16.55 8.45
N SER A 169 2.29 16.39 7.14
CA SER A 169 2.06 15.08 6.54
C SER A 169 3.34 14.21 6.58
N SER A 170 4.51 14.79 6.35
CA SER A 170 5.79 14.06 6.46
C SER A 170 6.11 13.69 7.91
N ALA A 171 5.85 14.57 8.87
CA ALA A 171 6.01 14.28 10.29
C ALA A 171 5.08 13.16 10.75
N TYR A 172 3.85 13.10 10.21
CA TYR A 172 2.92 11.99 10.43
C TYR A 172 3.47 10.66 9.92
N LEU A 173 4.09 10.62 8.73
CA LEU A 173 4.79 9.42 8.23
C LEU A 173 5.99 9.04 9.10
N GLY A 174 6.74 10.03 9.61
CA GLY A 174 7.82 9.79 10.57
C GLY A 174 7.31 9.15 11.86
N TRP A 175 6.19 9.67 12.40
CA TRP A 175 5.51 9.08 13.54
C TRP A 175 5.01 7.67 13.25
N SER A 176 4.43 7.41 12.08
CA SER A 176 3.89 6.10 11.74
C SER A 176 4.97 5.02 11.69
N LEU A 177 6.17 5.36 11.22
CA LEU A 177 7.35 4.48 11.27
C LEU A 177 7.81 4.20 12.71
N PHE A 178 7.81 5.22 13.58
CA PHE A 178 8.13 5.05 14.99
C PHE A 178 7.10 4.16 15.71
N ALA A 179 5.81 4.40 15.47
CA ALA A 179 4.71 3.57 15.97
C ALA A 179 4.85 2.10 15.50
N LYS A 180 5.20 1.89 14.22
CA LYS A 180 5.50 0.56 13.67
C LYS A 180 6.62 -0.13 14.44
N GLN A 181 7.73 0.56 14.69
CA GLN A 181 8.86 0.00 15.43
C GLN A 181 8.45 -0.44 16.85
N MET A 182 7.64 0.35 17.54
CA MET A 182 7.10 -0.03 18.85
C MET A 182 6.27 -1.31 18.77
N ILE A 183 5.42 -1.44 17.76
CA ILE A 183 4.58 -2.62 17.54
C ILE A 183 5.42 -3.84 17.21
N GLU A 184 6.45 -3.71 16.38
CA GLU A 184 7.34 -4.81 16.03
C GLU A 184 8.10 -5.35 17.24
N GLN A 185 8.53 -4.47 18.16
CA GLN A 185 9.13 -4.90 19.43
C GLN A 185 8.14 -5.68 20.30
N ARG A 186 6.89 -5.21 20.42
CA ARG A 186 5.83 -5.91 21.18
C ARG A 186 5.48 -7.25 20.55
N ALA A 187 5.40 -7.30 19.23
CA ALA A 187 5.16 -8.52 18.48
C ALA A 187 6.29 -9.53 18.66
N ALA A 188 7.55 -9.11 18.55
CA ALA A 188 8.71 -9.97 18.74
C ALA A 188 8.72 -10.58 20.14
N ALA A 189 8.45 -9.79 21.18
CA ALA A 189 8.36 -10.27 22.55
C ALA A 189 7.19 -11.27 22.74
N GLY A 190 6.00 -10.95 22.21
CA GLY A 190 4.84 -11.84 22.29
C GLY A 190 5.04 -13.16 21.56
N LEU A 191 5.65 -13.13 20.37
CA LEU A 191 5.95 -14.32 19.57
C LEU A 191 7.05 -15.17 20.22
N ALA A 192 8.07 -14.55 20.80
CA ALA A 192 9.12 -15.29 21.52
C ALA A 192 8.55 -16.04 22.73
N ALA A 193 7.59 -15.45 23.46
CA ALA A 193 6.95 -16.08 24.62
C ALA A 193 6.17 -17.36 24.27
N ILE A 194 5.76 -17.53 23.01
CA ILE A 194 5.03 -18.70 22.50
C ILE A 194 5.89 -19.56 21.55
N GLY A 195 7.21 -19.39 21.54
CA GLY A 195 8.14 -20.23 20.77
C GLY A 195 8.29 -19.88 19.29
N HIS A 196 7.86 -18.68 18.87
CA HIS A 196 7.89 -18.21 17.47
C HIS A 196 8.76 -16.96 17.28
N ALA A 197 9.86 -16.85 18.01
CA ALA A 197 10.74 -15.68 18.00
C ALA A 197 11.19 -15.26 16.59
N ASP A 198 11.58 -16.22 15.75
CA ASP A 198 12.13 -15.98 14.41
C ASP A 198 11.08 -16.06 13.28
N ALA A 199 9.80 -16.19 13.61
CA ALA A 199 8.74 -16.27 12.61
C ALA A 199 8.72 -15.02 11.70
N PRO A 200 8.74 -15.19 10.36
CA PRO A 200 8.54 -14.07 9.44
C PRO A 200 7.23 -13.36 9.75
N ARG A 201 7.27 -12.03 9.88
CA ARG A 201 6.11 -11.25 10.33
C ARG A 201 5.91 -9.97 9.54
N VAL A 202 4.67 -9.54 9.44
CA VAL A 202 4.27 -8.25 8.88
C VAL A 202 3.34 -7.55 9.86
N SER A 203 3.57 -6.26 10.08
CA SER A 203 2.69 -5.40 10.87
C SER A 203 2.04 -4.35 9.98
N VAL A 204 0.73 -4.15 10.18
CA VAL A 204 -0.12 -3.28 9.36
C VAL A 204 -0.99 -2.46 10.30
N PRO A 205 -1.06 -1.12 10.16
CA PRO A 205 -2.01 -0.33 10.92
C PRO A 205 -3.43 -0.63 10.43
N MET A 206 -4.38 -0.56 11.36
CA MET A 206 -5.80 -0.74 11.06
C MET A 206 -6.38 0.50 10.36
N PRO A 207 -7.54 0.37 9.68
CA PRO A 207 -8.08 1.46 8.87
C PRO A 207 -8.15 2.81 9.60
N PHE A 208 -7.77 3.88 8.88
CA PHE A 208 -7.92 5.29 9.28
C PHE A 208 -7.07 5.78 10.45
N ASN A 209 -6.12 4.99 10.98
CA ASN A 209 -5.33 5.38 12.13
C ASN A 209 -3.95 4.70 12.19
N THR A 210 -3.06 5.20 13.04
CA THR A 210 -1.72 4.64 13.33
C THR A 210 -1.58 4.16 14.78
N LEU A 211 -2.70 3.88 15.46
CA LEU A 211 -2.76 3.57 16.89
C LEU A 211 -3.07 2.10 17.18
N LEU A 212 -3.96 1.50 16.39
CA LEU A 212 -4.28 0.07 16.43
C LEU A 212 -3.60 -0.63 15.26
N TRP A 213 -2.90 -1.71 15.57
CA TRP A 213 -2.11 -2.46 14.61
C TRP A 213 -2.47 -3.92 14.63
N ARG A 214 -2.30 -4.55 13.48
CA ARG A 214 -2.42 -5.98 13.27
C ARG A 214 -1.06 -6.54 12.90
N VAL A 215 -0.75 -7.70 13.45
CA VAL A 215 0.49 -8.41 13.17
C VAL A 215 0.15 -9.82 12.71
N VAL A 216 0.69 -10.20 11.56
CA VAL A 216 0.61 -11.56 11.04
C VAL A 216 2.00 -12.17 11.08
N ALA A 217 2.14 -13.38 11.63
CA ALA A 217 3.39 -14.12 11.65
C ALA A 217 3.20 -15.53 11.07
N MET A 218 4.08 -15.95 10.16
CA MET A 218 4.00 -17.25 9.50
C MET A 218 4.56 -18.35 10.41
N THR A 219 3.93 -19.52 10.39
CA THR A 219 4.35 -20.71 11.16
C THR A 219 4.41 -21.94 10.25
N PRO A 220 5.05 -23.05 10.66
CA PRO A 220 5.12 -24.26 9.84
C PRO A 220 3.76 -24.88 9.48
N GLY A 221 2.72 -24.65 10.27
CA GLY A 221 1.37 -25.19 10.05
C GLY A 221 0.32 -24.17 9.61
N GLY A 222 0.68 -22.90 9.41
CA GLY A 222 -0.27 -21.83 9.21
C GLY A 222 0.28 -20.46 9.57
N TYR A 223 -0.51 -19.66 10.28
CA TYR A 223 -0.10 -18.33 10.71
C TYR A 223 -0.72 -17.95 12.05
N LEU A 224 -0.13 -16.94 12.66
CA LEU A 224 -0.59 -16.29 13.87
C LEU A 224 -1.06 -14.88 13.53
N GLU A 225 -2.15 -14.44 14.13
CA GLU A 225 -2.63 -13.06 14.00
C GLU A 225 -2.85 -12.45 15.38
N GLY A 226 -2.36 -11.23 15.57
CA GLY A 226 -2.51 -10.46 16.81
C GLY A 226 -2.90 -9.02 16.52
N GLU A 227 -3.69 -8.43 17.41
CA GLU A 227 -4.06 -7.01 17.38
C GLU A 227 -3.49 -6.31 18.61
N TYR A 228 -2.95 -5.10 18.44
CA TYR A 228 -2.38 -4.33 19.55
C TYR A 228 -2.65 -2.84 19.39
N SER A 229 -3.26 -2.25 20.43
CA SER A 229 -3.45 -0.80 20.55
C SER A 229 -2.32 -0.18 21.35
N LEU A 230 -1.64 0.81 20.77
CA LEU A 230 -0.63 1.60 21.47
C LEU A 230 -1.22 2.41 22.63
N LEU A 231 -2.52 2.72 22.59
CA LEU A 231 -3.20 3.49 23.63
C LEU A 231 -3.69 2.61 24.78
N ALA A 232 -4.38 1.53 24.47
CA ALA A 232 -5.13 0.74 25.45
C ALA A 232 -4.35 -0.47 25.99
N ASP A 233 -3.54 -1.14 25.14
CA ASP A 233 -2.85 -2.36 25.55
C ASP A 233 -1.56 -2.03 26.33
N ARG A 234 -1.31 -2.80 27.39
CA ARG A 234 -0.15 -2.64 28.30
C ARG A 234 0.68 -3.92 28.49
N GLY A 235 0.15 -5.08 28.08
CA GLY A 235 0.75 -6.40 28.27
C GLY A 235 1.47 -6.94 27.02
N ALA A 236 1.73 -8.24 27.03
CA ALA A 236 2.22 -8.96 25.85
C ALA A 236 1.16 -8.98 24.74
N MET A 237 1.59 -8.91 23.49
CA MET A 237 0.69 -9.08 22.35
C MET A 237 0.18 -10.52 22.33
N GLN A 238 -1.13 -10.68 22.27
CA GLN A 238 -1.78 -11.99 22.16
C GLN A 238 -1.94 -12.37 20.70
N PHE A 239 -1.70 -13.64 20.39
CA PHE A 239 -1.80 -14.19 19.04
C PHE A 239 -2.81 -15.32 18.99
N ARG A 240 -3.58 -15.37 17.90
CA ARG A 240 -4.49 -16.46 17.57
C ARG A 240 -3.93 -17.24 16.40
N ALA A 241 -3.94 -18.56 16.50
CA ALA A 241 -3.44 -19.44 15.45
C ALA A 241 -4.53 -19.81 14.46
N TYR A 242 -4.15 -19.82 13.19
CA TYR A 242 -5.00 -20.20 12.08
C TYR A 242 -4.26 -21.19 11.16
N PRO A 243 -4.93 -22.27 10.74
CA PRO A 243 -4.30 -23.29 9.90
C PRO A 243 -4.12 -22.81 8.45
N SER A 244 -3.16 -23.42 7.75
CA SER A 244 -2.99 -23.34 6.30
C SER A 244 -2.68 -24.72 5.75
N ASP A 245 -3.14 -25.00 4.52
CA ASP A 245 -2.83 -26.25 3.81
C ASP A 245 -1.41 -26.21 3.21
N VAL A 246 -0.39 -26.22 4.08
CA VAL A 246 1.03 -26.07 3.71
C VAL A 246 1.51 -27.20 2.78
N ALA A 247 1.02 -28.42 2.98
CA ALA A 247 1.34 -29.55 2.10
C ALA A 247 0.86 -29.29 0.67
N ALA A 248 -0.41 -28.92 0.48
CA ALA A 248 -0.96 -28.61 -0.84
C ALA A 248 -0.25 -27.40 -1.47
N LEU A 249 0.09 -26.37 -0.69
CA LEU A 249 0.88 -25.23 -1.18
C LEU A 249 2.27 -25.67 -1.70
N SER A 250 2.93 -26.60 -1.00
CA SER A 250 4.26 -27.08 -1.38
C SER A 250 4.27 -27.87 -2.69
N GLU A 251 3.17 -28.56 -3.01
CA GLU A 251 3.01 -29.30 -4.27
C GLU A 251 2.88 -28.37 -5.48
N VAL A 252 2.28 -27.19 -5.30
CA VAL A 252 2.04 -26.22 -6.38
C VAL A 252 2.99 -25.04 -6.41
N GLN A 253 3.97 -24.96 -5.50
CA GLN A 253 4.84 -23.79 -5.33
C GLN A 253 5.63 -23.40 -6.59
N GLN A 254 5.88 -24.36 -7.48
CA GLN A 254 6.59 -24.16 -8.74
C GLN A 254 5.70 -23.65 -9.88
N LEU A 255 4.38 -23.61 -9.68
CA LEU A 255 3.47 -23.02 -10.66
C LEU A 255 3.79 -21.52 -10.82
N PRO A 256 3.90 -20.98 -12.04
CA PRO A 256 4.30 -19.59 -12.26
C PRO A 256 3.46 -18.56 -11.49
N ALA A 257 2.14 -18.74 -11.44
CA ALA A 257 1.23 -17.86 -10.70
C ALA A 257 1.50 -17.90 -9.18
N VAL A 258 1.74 -19.09 -8.63
CA VAL A 258 2.02 -19.29 -7.19
C VAL A 258 3.37 -18.68 -6.82
N ALA A 259 4.41 -18.94 -7.62
CA ALA A 259 5.73 -18.36 -7.42
C ALA A 259 5.71 -16.83 -7.53
N ARG A 260 5.01 -16.28 -8.52
CA ARG A 260 4.82 -14.83 -8.70
C ARG A 260 4.08 -14.20 -7.52
N PHE A 261 3.02 -14.85 -7.04
CA PHE A 261 2.25 -14.39 -5.90
C PHE A 261 3.07 -14.41 -4.61
N GLY A 262 3.78 -15.52 -4.35
CA GLY A 262 4.68 -15.67 -3.20
C GLY A 262 5.82 -14.63 -3.19
N TRP A 263 6.42 -14.35 -4.36
CA TRP A 263 7.40 -13.27 -4.51
C TRP A 263 6.79 -11.89 -4.21
N PHE A 264 5.56 -11.63 -4.68
CA PHE A 264 4.91 -10.34 -4.51
C PHE A 264 4.48 -10.08 -3.06
N ASN A 265 3.95 -11.10 -2.38
CA ASN A 265 3.45 -11.01 -1.01
C ASN A 265 4.48 -11.39 0.07
N HIS A 266 5.72 -11.68 -0.32
CA HIS A 266 6.80 -12.10 0.58
C HIS A 266 6.47 -13.36 1.39
N GLY A 267 5.65 -14.25 0.83
CA GLY A 267 5.19 -15.48 1.48
C GLY A 267 4.08 -15.30 2.52
N PHE A 268 3.55 -14.08 2.71
CA PHE A 268 2.41 -13.83 3.60
C PHE A 268 1.09 -14.25 2.96
N GLN A 269 0.92 -15.55 2.79
CA GLN A 269 -0.28 -16.17 2.23
C GLN A 269 -0.70 -17.39 3.02
N ARG A 270 -2.01 -17.68 3.01
CA ARG A 270 -2.52 -18.99 3.41
C ARG A 270 -3.03 -19.74 2.19
N ALA A 271 -2.90 -21.05 2.24
CA ALA A 271 -3.54 -21.98 1.32
C ALA A 271 -4.75 -22.62 1.99
N ARG A 272 -5.84 -22.77 1.24
CA ARG A 272 -7.04 -23.50 1.65
C ARG A 272 -7.57 -24.32 0.49
N GLN A 273 -7.86 -25.59 0.72
CA GLN A 273 -8.60 -26.41 -0.23
C GLN A 273 -10.11 -26.14 -0.09
N MET A 274 -10.77 -25.84 -1.20
CA MET A 274 -12.20 -25.55 -1.25
C MET A 274 -12.75 -26.01 -2.59
N ASP A 275 -13.78 -26.87 -2.58
CA ASP A 275 -14.46 -27.38 -3.79
C ASP A 275 -13.50 -27.98 -4.84
N GLY A 276 -12.47 -28.71 -4.38
CA GLY A 276 -11.44 -29.31 -5.24
C GLY A 276 -10.44 -28.30 -5.84
N GLN A 277 -10.53 -27.02 -5.47
CA GLN A 277 -9.58 -25.98 -5.85
C GLN A 277 -8.65 -25.62 -4.68
N LEU A 278 -7.45 -25.18 -5.01
CA LEU A 278 -6.51 -24.60 -4.06
C LEU A 278 -6.61 -23.09 -4.11
N LEU A 279 -7.07 -22.50 -3.02
CA LEU A 279 -7.22 -21.07 -2.83
C LEU A 279 -6.01 -20.50 -2.09
N LEU A 280 -5.38 -19.48 -2.65
CA LEU A 280 -4.37 -18.66 -1.98
C LEU A 280 -4.98 -17.33 -1.55
N THR A 281 -4.86 -16.99 -0.27
CA THR A 281 -5.30 -15.71 0.29
C THR A 281 -4.08 -14.86 0.65
N ASP A 282 -4.07 -13.59 0.23
CA ASP A 282 -3.07 -12.61 0.70
C ASP A 282 -3.37 -12.20 2.15
N LEU A 283 -2.51 -12.59 3.08
CA LEU A 283 -2.72 -12.34 4.50
C LEU A 283 -2.44 -10.88 4.89
N ARG A 284 -1.79 -10.09 4.03
CA ARG A 284 -1.41 -8.71 4.33
C ARG A 284 -2.61 -7.76 4.35
N MET A 285 -3.68 -8.09 3.61
CA MET A 285 -4.80 -7.19 3.33
C MET A 285 -6.15 -7.82 3.73
N GLY A 286 -6.60 -7.49 4.92
CA GLY A 286 -7.82 -8.03 5.54
C GLY A 286 -7.62 -8.30 7.02
N SER A 287 -8.44 -9.17 7.60
CA SER A 287 -8.24 -9.77 8.93
C SER A 287 -9.12 -11.00 9.05
N GLU A 288 -8.76 -12.02 9.83
CA GLU A 288 -9.61 -13.22 9.92
C GLU A 288 -11.06 -12.89 10.29
N PRO A 289 -12.06 -13.44 9.58
CA PRO A 289 -11.98 -14.37 8.44
C PRO A 289 -12.00 -13.71 7.04
N ASP A 290 -12.09 -12.38 6.98
CA ASP A 290 -12.42 -11.61 5.80
C ASP A 290 -11.18 -10.94 5.18
N TYR A 291 -10.72 -11.47 4.04
CA TYR A 291 -9.57 -10.96 3.28
C TYR A 291 -9.98 -10.47 1.89
N PHE A 292 -9.27 -9.45 1.39
CA PHE A 292 -9.65 -8.79 0.14
C PHE A 292 -9.20 -9.53 -1.12
N PHE A 293 -8.12 -10.30 -1.04
CA PHE A 293 -7.51 -10.98 -2.18
C PHE A 293 -7.43 -12.49 -1.92
N ASN A 294 -8.25 -13.24 -2.66
CA ASN A 294 -8.27 -14.69 -2.66
C ASN A 294 -8.24 -15.16 -4.11
N PHE A 295 -7.35 -16.08 -4.45
CA PHE A 295 -7.14 -16.57 -5.81
C PHE A 295 -7.17 -18.08 -5.85
N ALA A 296 -8.02 -18.67 -6.68
CA ALA A 296 -7.93 -20.08 -7.01
C ALA A 296 -6.80 -20.26 -8.03
N VAL A 297 -5.78 -21.05 -7.68
CA VAL A 297 -4.54 -21.19 -8.48
C VAL A 297 -4.36 -22.57 -9.10
N ALA A 298 -5.02 -23.57 -8.53
CA ALA A 298 -4.96 -24.95 -9.00
C ALA A 298 -6.28 -25.67 -8.71
N GLN A 299 -6.55 -26.73 -9.46
CA GLN A 299 -7.69 -27.62 -9.27
C GLN A 299 -7.21 -29.07 -9.28
N GLN A 300 -7.79 -29.92 -8.43
CA GLN A 300 -7.53 -31.35 -8.43
C GLN A 300 -8.20 -32.02 -9.64
N ASP A 301 -7.45 -32.84 -10.35
CA ASP A 301 -8.00 -33.75 -11.34
C ASP A 301 -8.65 -34.99 -10.68
N ALA A 302 -9.22 -35.88 -11.50
CA ALA A 302 -9.86 -37.10 -11.02
C ALA A 302 -8.92 -38.06 -10.27
N SER A 303 -7.60 -37.89 -10.41
CA SER A 303 -6.57 -38.66 -9.68
C SER A 303 -6.09 -37.98 -8.40
N GLY A 304 -6.62 -36.78 -8.09
CA GLY A 304 -6.23 -35.99 -6.92
C GLY A 304 -4.94 -35.19 -7.12
N GLN A 305 -4.40 -35.10 -8.33
CA GLN A 305 -3.22 -34.28 -8.62
C GLN A 305 -3.63 -32.83 -8.92
N TRP A 306 -2.82 -31.87 -8.45
CA TRP A 306 -3.02 -30.46 -8.72
C TRP A 306 -2.64 -30.10 -10.15
N GLN A 307 -3.62 -29.60 -10.90
CA GLN A 307 -3.43 -28.99 -12.22
C GLN A 307 -3.54 -27.47 -12.10
N PRO A 308 -2.70 -26.68 -12.80
CA PRO A 308 -2.75 -25.23 -12.75
C PRO A 308 -4.06 -24.69 -13.34
N LEU A 309 -4.66 -23.69 -12.68
CA LEU A 309 -5.71 -22.88 -13.27
C LEU A 309 -5.06 -21.77 -14.11
N GLN A 310 -5.35 -21.74 -15.41
CA GLN A 310 -4.83 -20.74 -16.34
C GLN A 310 -5.98 -20.13 -17.16
N PRO A 311 -6.36 -18.87 -16.91
CA PRO A 311 -5.86 -17.98 -15.85
C PRO A 311 -6.27 -18.47 -14.45
N SER A 312 -5.58 -17.98 -13.41
CA SER A 312 -6.08 -18.07 -12.04
C SER A 312 -7.41 -17.31 -11.91
N GLU A 313 -8.20 -17.62 -10.89
CA GLU A 313 -9.50 -16.98 -10.68
C GLU A 313 -9.51 -16.19 -9.38
N GLN A 314 -9.90 -14.92 -9.41
CA GLN A 314 -10.10 -14.15 -8.18
C GLN A 314 -11.44 -14.51 -7.54
N ILE A 315 -11.41 -15.16 -6.39
CA ILE A 315 -12.60 -15.62 -5.68
C ILE A 315 -13.03 -14.55 -4.66
N ARG A 316 -14.29 -14.13 -4.74
CA ARG A 316 -14.91 -13.28 -3.74
C ARG A 316 -15.61 -14.13 -2.70
N LEU A 317 -14.93 -14.42 -1.59
CA LEU A 317 -15.53 -15.14 -0.48
C LEU A 317 -16.68 -14.33 0.15
N PRO A 318 -17.75 -14.99 0.63
CA PRO A 318 -18.79 -14.35 1.42
C PRO A 318 -18.17 -13.69 2.65
N GLN A 319 -18.54 -12.43 2.92
CA GLN A 319 -18.08 -11.74 4.13
C GLN A 319 -18.79 -12.37 5.35
N ALA A 320 -18.02 -12.89 6.30
CA ALA A 320 -18.59 -13.44 7.52
C ALA A 320 -19.12 -12.34 8.45
N ARG A 321 -18.58 -11.11 8.35
CA ARG A 321 -19.03 -9.93 9.10
C ARG A 321 -19.30 -8.76 8.16
N SER A 322 -20.29 -7.93 8.51
CA SER A 322 -20.50 -6.67 7.78
C SER A 322 -19.29 -5.74 7.98
N ARG A 323 -18.90 -5.02 6.92
CA ARG A 323 -17.77 -4.07 6.98
C ARG A 323 -17.95 -3.02 8.09
N MET A 324 -19.18 -2.57 8.33
CA MET A 324 -19.48 -1.57 9.37
C MET A 324 -19.19 -2.13 10.77
N LEU A 325 -19.62 -3.36 11.06
CA LEU A 325 -19.36 -4.00 12.36
C LEU A 325 -17.87 -4.25 12.59
N GLN A 326 -17.12 -4.60 11.53
CA GLN A 326 -15.67 -4.73 11.64
C GLN A 326 -14.99 -3.39 11.97
N LEU A 327 -15.37 -2.32 11.26
CA LEU A 327 -14.82 -0.99 11.52
C LEU A 327 -15.15 -0.50 12.93
N GLU A 328 -16.37 -0.76 13.40
CA GLU A 328 -16.77 -0.45 14.78
C GLU A 328 -15.92 -1.21 15.80
N ARG A 329 -15.70 -2.52 15.59
CA ARG A 329 -14.81 -3.34 16.43
C ARG A 329 -13.39 -2.77 16.48
N PHE A 330 -12.84 -2.41 15.32
CA PHE A 330 -11.49 -1.82 15.25
C PHE A 330 -11.44 -0.48 15.98
N TRP A 331 -12.45 0.36 15.79
CA TRP A 331 -12.54 1.63 16.50
C TRP A 331 -12.59 1.44 18.02
N GLN A 332 -13.39 0.50 18.52
CA GLN A 332 -13.46 0.17 19.94
C GLN A 332 -12.12 -0.35 20.47
N ARG A 333 -11.41 -1.22 19.73
CA ARG A 333 -10.10 -1.76 20.12
C ARG A 333 -8.98 -0.72 20.23
N ILE A 334 -9.11 0.44 19.59
CA ILE A 334 -8.17 1.55 19.82
C ILE A 334 -8.20 1.96 21.30
N TRP A 335 -9.40 2.01 21.91
CA TRP A 335 -9.61 2.57 23.25
C TRP A 335 -9.76 1.51 24.34
N GLN A 336 -10.06 0.27 23.96
CA GLN A 336 -10.30 -0.84 24.88
C GLN A 336 -9.20 -1.90 24.71
N ALA A 337 -8.67 -2.38 25.83
CA ALA A 337 -7.68 -3.45 25.83
C ALA A 337 -8.27 -4.75 25.28
N SER A 338 -7.41 -5.64 24.77
CA SER A 338 -7.86 -6.97 24.36
C SER A 338 -8.53 -7.67 25.55
N PRO A 339 -9.70 -8.29 25.38
CA PRO A 339 -10.24 -9.20 26.40
C PRO A 339 -9.18 -10.28 26.66
N ASN A 340 -8.84 -10.48 27.93
CA ASN A 340 -7.85 -11.48 28.35
C ASN A 340 -8.29 -12.90 28.04
#